data_AF-A0A7R9Z894-F1
#
_entry.id   AF-A0A7R9Z894-F1
#
_cell.length_a   1.000
_cell.length_b   1.000
_cell.length_c   1.000
_cell.angle_alpha   90.00
_cell.angle_beta   90.00
_cell.angle_gamma   90.00
#
_symmetry.space_group_name_H-M   'P 1'
#
loop_
_entity.id
_entity.type
_entity.pdbx_description
1 polymer ?
#
loop_
_entity_poly.entity_id
_entity_poly.type
_entity_poly.pdbx_seq_one_letter_code
_entity_poly.pdbx_strand_id
1 'polypeptide(L)'
;MAAACAPSRVVHPVHGAVTPGTASGNNGTGVAGTLRHVLENSTLETLLASQPQPQQVRILRSHCTVDQALRTLAKHRILSAPVCVVADVAPHDRHSPTWPANRPAPHTLGFVDVRDILCSFLNDVDGLGLGEMNLLHKMRLLEEHGKMFGKTELGAMHTMGSDGAFMQCGDGKMSLLDFISRGFLASQWCEACLSTVLLPDCSYAHLH
;
A
#
# COMPACT_ATOMS: atom_id res chain seq x y z
N MET A 1 23.58 -21.92 43.71
CA MET A 1 22.67 -20.78 43.46
C MET A 1 22.98 -20.30 42.04
N ALA A 2 22.14 -20.39 41.02
CA ALA A 2 20.69 -20.36 40.93
C ALA A 2 20.14 -21.46 40.00
N ALA A 3 18.91 -21.89 40.28
CA ALA A 3 18.19 -22.94 39.58
C ALA A 3 17.55 -22.43 38.29
N ALA A 4 17.66 -23.21 37.22
CA ALA A 4 16.94 -22.99 35.96
C ALA A 4 15.54 -23.63 36.05
N CYS A 5 14.49 -22.79 36.08
CA CYS A 5 13.11 -23.22 35.94
C CYS A 5 12.75 -23.34 34.45
N ALA A 6 12.37 -24.54 34.04
CA ALA A 6 11.73 -24.81 32.76
C ALA A 6 10.21 -24.57 32.86
N PRO A 7 9.55 -24.03 31.81
CA PRO A 7 8.09 -23.98 31.78
C PRO A 7 7.49 -25.27 31.21
N SER A 8 6.72 -25.97 32.05
CA SER A 8 5.81 -27.07 31.68
C SER A 8 4.70 -26.58 30.75
N ARG A 9 4.60 -27.16 29.55
CA ARG A 9 3.43 -27.05 28.69
C ARG A 9 2.47 -28.21 28.97
N VAL A 10 1.31 -27.88 29.53
CA VAL A 10 0.15 -28.77 29.63
C VAL A 10 -0.56 -28.77 28.28
N VAL A 11 -0.60 -29.93 27.62
CA VAL A 11 -1.40 -30.16 26.42
C VAL A 11 -2.72 -30.78 26.88
N HIS A 12 -3.83 -30.05 26.70
CA HIS A 12 -5.16 -30.62 26.84
C HIS A 12 -5.57 -31.32 25.53
N PRO A 13 -6.10 -32.55 25.58
CA PRO A 13 -6.67 -33.22 24.41
C PRO A 13 -8.08 -32.67 24.14
N VAL A 14 -8.30 -32.12 22.95
CA VAL A 14 -9.64 -31.82 22.44
C VAL A 14 -10.15 -33.08 21.73
N HIS A 15 -11.02 -33.82 22.40
CA HIS A 15 -11.87 -34.82 21.77
C HIS A 15 -13.01 -34.10 21.03
N GLY A 16 -13.02 -34.19 19.69
CA GLY A 16 -14.14 -33.80 18.84
C GLY A 16 -14.37 -34.89 17.81
N ALA A 17 -15.51 -35.55 17.89
CA ALA A 17 -15.89 -36.72 17.09
C ALA A 17 -16.03 -36.39 15.60
N VAL A 18 -15.44 -37.23 14.75
CA VAL A 18 -15.66 -37.27 13.30
C VAL A 18 -16.81 -38.25 13.04
N THR A 19 -17.93 -37.75 12.54
CA THR A 19 -19.00 -38.56 11.94
C THR A 19 -18.70 -38.80 10.45
N PRO A 20 -18.79 -40.04 9.93
CA PRO A 20 -18.64 -40.30 8.50
C PRO A 20 -19.99 -40.09 7.80
N GLY A 21 -20.16 -38.93 7.18
CA GLY A 21 -21.31 -38.61 6.33
C GLY A 21 -20.94 -38.71 4.85
N THR A 22 -21.37 -39.80 4.22
CA THR A 22 -21.75 -39.94 2.79
C THR A 22 -20.91 -39.20 1.73
N ALA A 23 -20.11 -39.99 1.00
CA ALA A 23 -19.54 -39.63 -0.29
C ALA A 23 -20.66 -39.29 -1.28
N SER A 24 -20.84 -37.99 -1.55
CA SER A 24 -21.58 -37.50 -2.71
C SER A 24 -20.57 -36.98 -3.71
N GLY A 25 -20.52 -37.63 -4.88
CA GLY A 25 -19.59 -37.29 -5.94
C GLY A 25 -19.76 -35.86 -6.40
N ASN A 26 -18.65 -35.12 -6.47
CA ASN A 26 -18.63 -33.83 -7.12
C ASN A 26 -17.62 -33.84 -8.25
N ASN A 27 -18.20 -33.85 -9.45
CA ASN A 27 -17.58 -33.59 -10.73
C ASN A 27 -16.74 -32.30 -10.67
N GLY A 28 -15.68 -32.23 -11.47
CA GLY A 28 -14.62 -31.21 -11.46
C GLY A 28 -15.01 -29.77 -11.84
N THR A 29 -16.13 -29.25 -11.32
CA THR A 29 -16.60 -27.86 -11.48
C THR A 29 -16.63 -27.09 -10.14
N GLY A 30 -16.31 -27.74 -9.02
CA GLY A 30 -16.52 -27.21 -7.67
C GLY A 30 -15.72 -25.96 -7.29
N VAL A 31 -14.54 -25.73 -7.87
CA VAL A 31 -13.65 -24.63 -7.44
C VAL A 31 -14.16 -23.25 -7.93
N ALA A 32 -14.63 -23.18 -9.18
CA ALA A 32 -15.14 -21.93 -9.75
C ALA A 32 -16.46 -21.48 -9.10
N GLY A 33 -17.35 -22.44 -8.80
CA GLY A 33 -18.58 -22.17 -8.04
C GLY A 33 -18.29 -21.72 -6.60
N THR A 34 -17.24 -22.29 -5.98
CA THR A 34 -16.83 -21.93 -4.61
C THR A 34 -16.21 -20.53 -4.56
N LEU A 35 -15.31 -20.18 -5.50
CA LEU A 35 -14.68 -18.85 -5.51
C LEU A 35 -15.71 -17.74 -5.78
N ARG A 36 -16.60 -17.95 -6.74
CA ARG A 36 -17.67 -16.98 -7.05
C ARG A 36 -18.57 -16.74 -5.85
N HIS A 37 -19.01 -17.82 -5.19
CA HIS A 37 -19.81 -17.72 -3.98
C HIS A 37 -19.10 -16.95 -2.85
N VAL A 38 -17.79 -17.12 -2.70
CA VAL A 38 -17.00 -16.35 -1.73
C VAL A 38 -16.94 -14.88 -2.09
N LEU A 39 -16.70 -14.55 -3.37
CA LEU A 39 -16.61 -13.15 -3.81
C LEU A 39 -17.96 -12.41 -3.74
N GLU A 40 -19.07 -13.10 -3.99
CA GLU A 40 -20.43 -12.52 -3.93
C GLU A 40 -20.91 -12.30 -2.49
N ASN A 41 -20.58 -13.21 -1.57
CA ASN A 41 -21.10 -13.17 -0.19
C ASN A 41 -20.12 -12.58 0.83
N SER A 42 -18.91 -12.22 0.41
CA SER A 42 -17.93 -11.54 1.27
C SER A 42 -17.85 -10.07 0.90
N THR A 43 -17.64 -9.23 1.91
CA THR A 43 -17.31 -7.81 1.77
C THR A 43 -15.88 -7.55 2.28
N LEU A 44 -15.34 -6.37 1.98
CA LEU A 44 -14.05 -5.96 2.57
C LEU A 44 -14.10 -5.96 4.11
N GLU A 45 -15.22 -5.52 4.71
CA GLU A 45 -15.41 -5.57 6.16
C GLU A 45 -15.33 -7.00 6.71
N THR A 46 -15.98 -7.97 6.06
CA THR A 46 -15.92 -9.37 6.51
C THR A 46 -14.51 -9.96 6.40
N LEU A 47 -13.76 -9.61 5.35
CA LEU A 47 -12.36 -10.03 5.23
C LEU A 47 -11.50 -9.43 6.33
N LEU A 48 -11.65 -8.13 6.59
CA LEU A 48 -10.90 -7.44 7.65
C LEU A 48 -11.26 -8.00 9.04
N ALA A 49 -12.53 -8.30 9.31
CA ALA A 49 -12.99 -8.89 10.56
C ALA A 49 -12.56 -10.35 10.75
N SER A 50 -12.40 -11.11 9.66
CA SER A 50 -11.95 -12.51 9.69
C SER A 50 -10.46 -12.67 10.00
N GLN A 51 -9.68 -11.59 9.98
CA GLN A 51 -8.26 -11.62 10.27
C GLN A 51 -8.05 -11.83 11.78
N PRO A 52 -7.24 -12.81 12.21
CA PRO A 52 -6.99 -13.07 13.63
C PRO A 52 -6.18 -11.95 14.31
N GLN A 53 -5.60 -11.03 13.54
CA GLN A 53 -4.86 -9.88 14.02
C GLN A 53 -5.25 -8.62 13.24
N PRO A 54 -5.35 -7.46 13.91
CA PRO A 54 -5.63 -6.21 13.24
C PRO A 54 -4.52 -5.90 12.24
N GLN A 55 -4.88 -5.70 10.97
CA GLN A 55 -3.92 -5.27 9.95
C GLN A 55 -3.48 -3.83 10.22
N GLN A 56 -2.18 -3.65 10.43
CA GLN A 56 -1.60 -2.34 10.66
C GLN A 56 -1.17 -1.74 9.32
N VAL A 57 -1.98 -0.83 8.77
CA VAL A 57 -1.59 -0.05 7.59
C VAL A 57 -0.54 0.99 8.01
N ARG A 58 0.62 0.93 7.36
CA ARG A 58 1.70 1.92 7.56
C ARG A 58 1.51 3.07 6.59
N ILE A 59 1.55 4.28 7.12
CA ILE A 59 1.37 5.50 6.32
C ILE A 59 2.71 6.23 6.24
N LEU A 60 3.03 6.68 5.04
CA LEU A 60 4.15 7.58 4.76
C LEU A 60 3.62 9.02 4.72
N ARG A 61 4.40 9.96 5.25
CA ARG A 61 4.05 11.38 5.20
C ARG A 61 4.54 11.96 3.86
N SER A 62 3.80 12.90 3.27
CA SER A 62 4.20 13.52 2.00
C SER A 62 5.59 14.17 2.05
N HIS A 63 5.97 14.74 3.20
CA HIS A 63 7.28 15.37 3.42
C HIS A 63 8.40 14.40 3.86
N CYS A 64 8.13 13.08 3.97
CA CYS A 64 9.21 12.15 4.29
C CYS A 64 10.12 11.97 3.07
N THR A 65 11.41 11.78 3.31
CA THR A 65 12.36 11.59 2.20
C THR A 65 12.27 10.17 1.63
N VAL A 66 12.73 9.98 0.40
CA VAL A 66 12.84 8.67 -0.24
C VAL A 66 13.64 7.68 0.62
N ASP A 67 14.77 8.09 1.21
CA ASP A 67 15.55 7.23 2.12
C ASP A 67 14.74 6.79 3.35
N GLN A 68 13.98 7.71 3.96
CA GLN A 68 13.12 7.39 5.10
C GLN A 68 11.99 6.44 4.71
N ALA A 69 11.40 6.63 3.53
CA ALA A 69 10.38 5.75 2.99
C ALA A 69 10.93 4.34 2.75
N LEU A 70 12.05 4.21 2.03
CA LEU A 70 12.68 2.91 1.75
C LEU A 70 13.07 2.17 3.04
N ARG A 71 13.61 2.87 4.05
CA ARG A 71 13.89 2.28 5.37
C ARG A 71 12.63 1.81 6.06
N THR A 72 11.53 2.56 5.97
CA THR A 72 10.24 2.19 6.57
C THR A 72 9.67 0.96 5.88
N LEU A 73 9.64 0.92 4.55
CA LEU A 73 9.18 -0.22 3.77
C LEU A 73 10.01 -1.48 4.09
N ALA A 74 11.34 -1.37 4.09
CA ALA A 74 12.24 -2.46 4.41
C ALA A 74 12.08 -2.96 5.86
N LYS A 75 12.00 -2.05 6.84
CA LYS A 75 11.81 -2.39 8.26
C LYS A 75 10.53 -3.17 8.50
N HIS A 76 9.46 -2.80 7.80
CA HIS A 76 8.14 -3.42 7.94
C HIS A 76 7.89 -4.57 6.95
N ARG A 77 8.86 -4.86 6.05
CA ARG A 77 8.76 -5.89 5.00
C ARG A 77 7.51 -5.72 4.14
N ILE A 78 7.18 -4.48 3.78
CA ILE A 78 6.09 -4.12 2.88
C ILE A 78 6.65 -3.52 1.59
N LEU A 79 5.93 -3.67 0.48
CA LEU A 79 6.37 -3.24 -0.85
C LEU A 79 5.76 -1.91 -1.29
N SER A 80 4.64 -1.53 -0.67
CA SER A 80 3.95 -0.28 -0.93
C SER A 80 3.33 0.27 0.34
N ALA A 81 3.10 1.58 0.36
CA ALA A 81 2.39 2.25 1.45
C ALA A 81 1.67 3.51 0.93
N PRO A 82 0.50 3.86 1.51
CA PRO A 82 -0.15 5.13 1.22
C PRO A 82 0.68 6.31 1.71
N VAL A 83 0.71 7.36 0.91
CA VAL A 83 1.32 8.66 1.20
C VAL A 83 0.21 9.65 1.53
N CYS A 84 0.26 10.24 2.72
CA CYS A 84 -0.75 11.18 3.19
C CYS A 84 -0.17 12.56 3.45
N VAL A 85 -0.93 13.60 3.08
CA VAL A 85 -0.73 14.95 3.60
C VAL A 85 -1.30 14.99 5.01
N VAL A 86 -0.43 14.98 6.00
CA VAL A 86 -0.82 15.15 7.40
C VAL A 86 -0.58 16.62 7.74
N ALA A 87 -1.65 17.37 8.01
CA ALA A 87 -1.54 18.71 8.58
C ALA A 87 -0.79 18.61 9.91
N ASP A 88 0.24 19.43 10.09
CA ASP A 88 1.22 19.34 11.19
C ASP A 88 0.57 19.04 12.55
N VAL A 89 0.65 17.77 12.95
CA VAL A 89 0.46 17.37 14.35
C VAL A 89 1.85 17.43 14.96
N ALA A 90 1.99 18.18 16.06
CA ALA A 90 3.22 18.50 16.76
C ALA A 90 4.34 17.44 16.67
N PRO A 91 5.62 17.85 16.54
CA PRO A 91 6.72 17.06 15.98
C PRO A 91 7.27 15.92 16.86
N HIS A 92 6.51 15.40 17.83
CA HIS A 92 7.04 14.49 18.84
C HIS A 92 6.97 12.99 18.54
N ASP A 93 6.37 12.56 17.44
CA ASP A 93 6.45 11.15 17.01
C ASP A 93 7.16 11.01 15.66
N ARG A 94 8.46 10.68 15.73
CA ARG A 94 9.31 10.25 14.60
C ARG A 94 9.03 8.82 14.14
N HIS A 95 7.96 8.20 14.63
CA HIS A 95 7.51 6.89 14.21
C HIS A 95 6.41 7.04 13.15
N SER A 96 6.52 6.26 12.05
CA SER A 96 5.54 6.23 10.96
C SER A 96 4.13 6.16 11.55
N PRO A 97 3.30 7.19 11.32
CA PRO A 97 2.01 7.30 11.98
C PRO A 97 1.12 6.16 11.53
N THR A 98 0.57 5.43 12.49
CA THR A 98 -0.57 4.55 12.25
C THR A 98 -1.85 5.37 12.39
N TRP A 99 -2.75 5.29 11.40
CA TRP A 99 -3.98 6.07 11.45
C TRP A 99 -4.93 5.52 12.52
N PRO A 100 -5.33 6.32 13.52
CA PRO A 100 -6.37 5.91 14.45
C PRO A 100 -7.73 5.91 13.75
N ALA A 101 -8.57 4.90 14.03
CA ALA A 101 -9.88 4.71 13.40
C ALA A 101 -10.86 5.89 13.54
N ASN A 102 -10.61 6.83 14.46
CA ASN A 102 -11.54 7.91 14.83
C ASN A 102 -11.17 9.31 14.27
N ARG A 103 -10.24 9.42 13.30
CA ARG A 103 -9.88 10.71 12.71
C ARG A 103 -10.34 10.83 11.24
N PRO A 104 -10.75 12.04 10.79
CA PRO A 104 -11.19 12.28 9.41
C PRO A 104 -10.09 11.85 8.44
N ALA A 105 -10.44 11.04 7.44
CA ALA A 105 -9.47 10.42 6.54
C ALA A 105 -8.44 11.45 6.04
N PRO A 106 -7.13 11.18 6.20
CA PRO A 106 -6.12 12.11 5.75
C PRO A 106 -6.21 12.23 4.23
N HIS A 107 -5.83 13.39 3.69
CA HIS A 107 -5.78 13.56 2.25
C HIS A 107 -4.63 12.69 1.70
N THR A 108 -4.98 11.53 1.17
CA THR A 108 -4.02 10.58 0.59
C THR A 108 -3.66 11.02 -0.83
N LEU A 109 -2.37 11.23 -1.09
CA LEU A 109 -1.84 11.63 -2.40
C LEU A 109 -1.75 10.45 -3.36
N GLY A 110 -1.31 9.30 -2.85
CA GLY A 110 -0.92 8.15 -3.68
C GLY A 110 -0.57 6.95 -2.81
N PHE A 111 -0.50 5.77 -3.43
CA PHE A 111 0.39 4.74 -2.93
C PHE A 111 1.76 4.95 -3.56
N VAL A 112 2.81 4.75 -2.79
CA VAL A 112 4.17 4.66 -3.31
C VAL A 112 4.64 3.23 -3.12
N ASP A 113 5.18 2.66 -4.19
CA ASP A 113 5.90 1.41 -4.15
C ASP A 113 7.37 1.58 -4.60
N VAL A 114 8.13 0.48 -4.56
CA VAL A 114 9.54 0.48 -4.97
C VAL A 114 9.71 0.76 -6.48
N ARG A 115 8.70 0.42 -7.30
CA ARG A 115 8.71 0.67 -8.75
C ARG A 115 8.58 2.17 -9.02
N ASP A 116 7.65 2.85 -8.38
CA ASP A 116 7.45 4.30 -8.50
C ASP A 116 8.73 5.07 -8.12
N ILE A 117 9.40 4.64 -7.05
CA ILE A 117 10.69 5.19 -6.60
C ILE A 117 11.77 4.97 -7.67
N LEU A 118 11.87 3.77 -8.21
CA LEU A 118 12.86 3.44 -9.23
C LEU A 118 12.59 4.20 -10.53
N CYS A 119 11.36 4.24 -11.01
CA CYS A 119 10.97 4.99 -12.19
C CYS A 119 11.25 6.49 -12.02
N SER A 120 10.92 7.05 -10.86
CA SER A 120 11.25 8.44 -10.54
C SER A 120 12.76 8.69 -10.54
N PHE A 121 13.56 7.78 -9.96
CA PHE A 121 15.01 7.88 -9.99
C PHE A 121 15.58 7.79 -11.41
N LEU A 122 15.06 6.85 -12.23
CA LEU A 122 15.49 6.68 -13.61
C LEU A 122 15.16 7.90 -14.47
N ASN A 123 14.01 8.53 -14.24
CA ASN A 123 13.65 9.80 -14.88
C ASN A 123 14.58 10.94 -14.46
N ASP A 124 15.00 10.99 -13.18
CA ASP A 124 15.91 12.02 -12.65
C ASP A 124 17.32 11.92 -13.24
N VAL A 125 17.76 10.70 -13.59
CA VAL A 125 19.06 10.46 -14.26
C VAL A 125 18.95 10.38 -15.79
N ASP A 126 17.74 10.48 -16.34
CA ASP A 126 17.55 10.53 -17.78
C ASP A 126 18.12 11.85 -18.32
N GLY A 127 18.91 11.77 -19.39
CA GLY A 127 19.67 12.91 -19.90
C GLY A 127 21.10 13.06 -19.35
N LEU A 128 21.54 12.24 -18.38
CA LEU A 128 22.95 12.24 -17.94
C LEU A 128 23.92 11.56 -18.94
N GLY A 129 23.46 11.18 -20.13
CA GLY A 129 24.31 10.53 -21.14
C GLY A 129 24.80 9.14 -20.71
N LEU A 130 24.03 8.45 -19.86
CA LEU A 130 24.42 7.15 -19.31
C LEU A 130 24.72 6.10 -20.38
N GLY A 131 24.18 6.21 -21.60
CA GLY A 131 24.40 5.23 -22.67
C GLY A 131 25.87 5.03 -23.05
N GLU A 132 26.63 6.11 -23.18
CA GLU A 132 27.98 6.13 -23.76
C GLU A 132 29.11 5.93 -22.73
N MET A 133 28.77 6.00 -21.43
CA MET A 133 29.75 5.90 -20.35
C MET A 133 30.24 4.47 -20.12
N ASN A 134 31.45 4.32 -19.56
CA ASN A 134 31.89 3.02 -19.06
C ASN A 134 31.10 2.62 -17.79
N LEU A 135 30.97 1.31 -17.52
CA LEU A 135 30.14 0.81 -16.43
C LEU A 135 30.55 1.36 -15.05
N LEU A 136 31.85 1.45 -14.77
CA LEU A 136 32.34 1.93 -13.47
C LEU A 136 31.98 3.40 -13.24
N HIS A 137 32.05 4.22 -14.28
CA HIS A 137 31.67 5.62 -14.24
C HIS A 137 30.14 5.76 -14.07
N LYS A 138 29.33 4.95 -14.77
CA LYS A 138 27.88 4.88 -14.54
C LYS A 138 27.57 4.57 -13.08
N MET A 139 28.22 3.56 -12.50
CA MET A 139 27.99 3.18 -11.09
C MET A 139 28.31 4.31 -10.11
N ARG A 140 29.43 5.02 -10.31
CA ARG A 140 29.79 6.17 -9.46
C ARG A 140 28.76 7.29 -9.58
N LEU A 141 28.36 7.62 -10.80
CA LEU A 141 27.39 8.68 -11.06
C LEU A 141 26.02 8.35 -10.46
N LEU A 142 25.56 7.10 -10.60
CA LEU A 142 24.32 6.60 -10.00
C LEU A 142 24.39 6.58 -8.47
N GLU A 143 25.54 6.27 -7.87
CA GLU A 143 25.71 6.31 -6.41
C GLU A 143 25.60 7.75 -5.88
N GLU A 144 26.23 8.71 -6.58
CA GLU A 144 26.18 10.12 -6.22
C GLU A 144 24.75 10.69 -6.35
N HIS A 145 24.10 10.46 -7.49
CA HIS A 145 22.72 10.88 -7.72
C HIS A 145 21.76 10.17 -6.78
N GLY A 146 21.97 8.87 -6.51
CA GLY A 146 21.15 8.11 -5.56
C GLY A 146 21.19 8.68 -4.15
N LYS A 147 22.34 9.20 -3.70
CA LYS A 147 22.46 9.89 -2.39
C LYS A 147 21.68 11.21 -2.36
N MET A 148 21.64 11.93 -3.47
CA MET A 148 20.88 13.17 -3.58
C MET A 148 19.37 12.88 -3.66
N PHE A 149 18.97 11.94 -4.52
CA PHE A 149 17.60 11.47 -4.68
C PHE A 149 17.01 10.92 -3.38
N GLY A 150 17.82 10.24 -2.55
CA GLY A 150 17.40 9.77 -1.23
C GLY A 150 16.94 10.89 -0.27
N LYS A 151 17.31 12.15 -0.55
CA LYS A 151 16.87 13.33 0.22
C LYS A 151 15.61 13.98 -0.34
N THR A 152 15.19 13.61 -1.55
CA THR A 152 13.96 14.10 -2.17
C THR A 152 12.75 13.68 -1.34
N GLU A 153 11.81 14.59 -1.13
CA GLU A 153 10.54 14.29 -0.44
C GLU A 153 9.61 13.48 -1.36
N LEU A 154 8.81 12.58 -0.78
CA LEU A 154 7.89 11.77 -1.58
C LEU A 154 6.92 12.64 -2.40
N GLY A 155 6.40 13.73 -1.82
CA GLY A 155 5.50 14.64 -2.53
C GLY A 155 6.12 15.36 -3.74
N ALA A 156 7.45 15.34 -3.87
CA ALA A 156 8.19 15.94 -4.98
C ALA A 156 8.63 14.92 -6.05
N MET A 157 8.31 13.62 -5.88
CA MET A 157 8.65 12.60 -6.87
C MET A 157 7.88 12.77 -8.18
N HIS A 158 8.55 12.46 -9.30
CA HIS A 158 7.95 12.59 -10.64
C HIS A 158 6.84 11.57 -10.92
N THR A 159 6.98 10.36 -10.37
CA THR A 159 5.99 9.28 -10.50
C THR A 159 5.51 8.87 -9.12
N MET A 160 4.20 8.96 -8.89
CA MET A 160 3.56 8.46 -7.68
C MET A 160 2.23 7.81 -8.04
N GLY A 161 1.98 6.59 -7.54
CA GLY A 161 0.68 5.94 -7.66
C GLY A 161 0.38 5.39 -9.06
N SER A 162 1.40 4.95 -9.81
CA SER A 162 1.16 4.40 -11.16
C SER A 162 0.26 3.15 -11.13
N ASP A 163 0.25 2.41 -10.02
CA ASP A 163 -0.54 1.19 -9.82
C ASP A 163 -1.87 1.39 -9.08
N GLY A 164 -2.29 2.63 -8.74
CA GLY A 164 -3.53 2.79 -7.98
C GLY A 164 -4.10 4.19 -7.91
N ALA A 165 -5.02 4.53 -8.82
CA ALA A 165 -6.04 5.50 -8.49
C ALA A 165 -6.85 5.00 -7.27
N PHE A 166 -7.06 5.90 -6.31
CA PHE A 166 -7.85 5.59 -5.14
C PHE A 166 -9.30 5.31 -5.53
N MET A 167 -9.75 4.08 -5.34
CA MET A 167 -11.16 3.87 -5.08
C MET A 167 -11.44 4.33 -3.65
N GLN A 168 -11.83 5.60 -3.50
CA GLN A 168 -12.58 6.03 -2.33
C GLN A 168 -13.97 5.40 -2.41
N CYS A 169 -14.04 4.10 -2.12
CA CYS A 169 -15.32 3.42 -1.99
C CYS A 169 -15.86 3.76 -0.59
N GLY A 170 -16.80 4.72 -0.54
CA GLY A 170 -17.38 5.22 0.70
C GLY A 170 -18.20 4.19 1.48
N ASP A 171 -18.43 2.98 0.94
CA ASP A 171 -19.18 1.92 1.60
C ASP A 171 -18.38 0.59 1.57
N GLY A 172 -17.81 0.21 2.71
CA GLY A 172 -17.17 -1.10 2.94
C GLY A 172 -18.11 -2.31 2.85
N LYS A 173 -19.40 -2.05 2.60
CA LYS A 173 -20.50 -3.01 2.47
C LYS A 173 -20.65 -3.61 1.07
N MET A 174 -19.91 -3.09 0.10
CA MET A 174 -19.91 -3.62 -1.26
C MET A 174 -19.34 -5.06 -1.30
N SER A 175 -19.94 -5.92 -2.12
CA SER A 175 -19.42 -7.28 -2.32
C SER A 175 -18.01 -7.22 -2.92
N LEU A 176 -17.16 -8.20 -2.61
CA LEU A 176 -15.82 -8.27 -3.21
C LEU A 176 -15.90 -8.44 -4.73
N LEU A 177 -16.90 -9.17 -5.24
CA LEU A 177 -17.10 -9.33 -6.68
C LEU A 177 -17.38 -7.98 -7.34
N ASP A 178 -18.29 -7.19 -6.79
CA ASP A 178 -18.56 -5.85 -7.30
C ASP A 178 -17.31 -4.99 -7.20
N PHE A 179 -16.60 -5.04 -6.06
CA PHE A 179 -15.40 -4.24 -5.81
C PHE A 179 -14.33 -4.54 -6.85
N ILE A 180 -14.09 -5.83 -7.16
CA ILE A 180 -13.12 -6.24 -8.17
C ILE A 180 -13.57 -5.82 -9.57
N SER A 181 -14.85 -6.05 -9.89
CA SER A 181 -15.40 -5.77 -11.22
C SER A 181 -15.39 -4.28 -11.54
N ARG A 182 -15.73 -3.43 -10.57
CA ARG A 182 -15.77 -1.97 -10.74
C ARG A 182 -14.43 -1.31 -10.49
N GLY A 183 -13.60 -1.90 -9.63
CA GLY A 183 -12.30 -1.37 -9.25
C GLY A 183 -11.19 -1.75 -10.18
N PHE A 184 -10.89 -3.04 -10.28
CA PHE A 184 -9.72 -3.50 -11.04
C PHE A 184 -10.02 -3.71 -12.52
N LEU A 185 -11.24 -4.13 -12.85
CA LEU A 185 -11.56 -4.63 -14.20
C LEU A 185 -12.34 -3.65 -15.07
N ALA A 186 -13.01 -2.66 -14.48
CA ALA A 186 -13.69 -1.64 -15.25
C ALA A 186 -12.65 -0.68 -15.82
N SER A 187 -12.45 -0.70 -17.15
CA SER A 187 -11.50 0.13 -17.90
C SER A 187 -11.81 1.64 -17.88
N GLN A 188 -12.83 2.06 -17.15
CA GLN A 188 -13.29 3.45 -17.03
C GLN A 188 -12.63 4.16 -15.84
N TRP A 189 -11.30 3.99 -15.71
CA TRP A 189 -10.44 4.84 -14.88
C TRP A 189 -10.39 6.20 -15.57
N CYS A 190 -11.49 6.91 -15.43
CA CYS A 190 -11.87 8.10 -16.16
C CYS A 190 -11.00 9.27 -15.66
N GLU A 191 -10.53 10.07 -16.61
CA GLU A 191 -9.77 11.33 -16.46
C GLU A 191 -10.36 12.35 -15.44
N ALA A 192 -11.56 12.08 -14.92
CA ALA A 192 -12.26 12.85 -13.90
C ALA A 192 -11.59 12.84 -12.51
N CYS A 193 -10.89 11.77 -12.11
CA CYS A 193 -10.20 11.75 -10.80
C CYS A 193 -8.93 12.62 -10.81
N LEU A 194 -8.27 12.77 -11.96
CA LEU A 194 -7.11 13.68 -12.11
C LEU A 194 -7.53 15.16 -12.04
N SER A 195 -8.74 15.49 -12.50
CA SER A 195 -9.27 16.86 -12.47
C SER A 195 -9.83 17.28 -11.11
N THR A 196 -10.10 16.34 -10.19
CA THR A 196 -10.59 16.67 -8.84
C THR A 196 -9.47 16.83 -7.81
N VAL A 197 -8.26 16.36 -8.10
CA VAL A 197 -7.06 16.52 -7.23
C VAL A 197 -6.25 17.77 -7.59
N LEU A 198 -6.45 18.35 -8.78
CA LEU A 198 -5.93 19.67 -9.13
C LEU A 198 -6.94 20.76 -8.77
N LEU A 199 -6.83 21.26 -7.54
CA LEU A 199 -7.25 22.59 -7.07
C LEU A 199 -8.71 23.02 -7.37
N PRO A 200 -9.61 23.07 -6.37
CA PRO A 200 -10.55 24.18 -6.31
C PRO A 200 -9.72 25.43 -5.93
N ASP A 201 -9.74 26.45 -6.78
CA ASP A 201 -9.21 27.80 -6.52
C ASP A 201 -7.69 28.02 -6.71
N CYS A 202 -7.24 27.98 -7.97
CA CYS A 202 -6.21 28.92 -8.42
C CYS A 202 -6.82 29.89 -9.42
N SER A 203 -7.40 30.96 -8.88
CA SER A 203 -7.73 32.16 -9.64
C SER A 203 -6.43 32.76 -10.15
N TYR A 204 -6.07 32.47 -11.40
CA TYR A 204 -5.07 33.24 -12.13
C TYR A 204 -5.68 34.62 -12.39
N ALA A 205 -5.40 35.55 -11.49
CA ALA A 205 -5.64 36.95 -11.73
C ALA A 205 -4.83 37.36 -12.96
N HIS A 206 -5.55 37.68 -14.04
CA HIS A 206 -5.05 38.49 -15.14
C HIS A 206 -4.46 39.78 -14.55
N LEU A 207 -3.14 39.96 -14.69
CA LEU A 207 -2.53 41.29 -14.64
C LEU A 207 -1.96 41.59 -16.03
N HIS A 208 -2.44 42.73 -16.53
CA HIS A 208 -2.04 43.41 -17.76
C HIS A 208 -0.55 43.69 -17.82
#